data_AF-A0A1I8FKN6-F1
#
_entry.id   AF-A0A1I8FKN6-F1
#
_cell.length_a   1.000
_cell.length_b   1.000
_cell.length_c   1.000
_cell.angle_alpha   90.00
_cell.angle_beta   90.00
_cell.angle_gamma   90.00
#
_symmetry.space_group_name_H-M   'P 1'
#
loop_
_entity.id
_entity.type
_entity.pdbx_description
1 polymer ?
#
loop_
_entity_poly.entity_id
_entity_poly.type
_entity_poly.pdbx_seq_one_letter_code
_entity_poly.pdbx_strand_id
1 'polypeptide(L)'
;QQRQAWRTLAVLDLETTGLYQPRVTELALLTADRADLLRRGGTDRLPRALNRLCLLFNPGCEVTPSAANITGLHGACLRSQPAFDSASVRLLGAFVRRLHQPVLMVAHNGARFDFPLLQAELRLASAAAAGCSATADAAKCLGSVLCSDSLPALRELQLRPGADALSPSPPSLKQGKPQAFSGEEPPGSHSGLGDCEALLRLLLFRLPDCLPLLEAAAAPFETVAPAKAA
;
A
#
# COMPACT_ATOMS: atom_id res chain seq x y z
N GLN A 1 -7.05 0.10 -27.41
CA GLN A 1 -7.99 -0.04 -26.28
C GLN A 1 -7.68 1.07 -25.28
N GLN A 2 -8.63 1.98 -25.05
CA GLN A 2 -8.52 2.97 -23.98
C GLN A 2 -8.52 2.19 -22.65
N ARG A 3 -7.38 2.13 -21.96
CA ARG A 3 -7.33 1.62 -20.58
C ARG A 3 -8.39 2.39 -19.79
N GLN A 4 -9.31 1.68 -19.13
CA GLN A 4 -10.30 2.31 -18.28
C GLN A 4 -9.55 3.13 -17.22
N ALA A 5 -9.77 4.43 -17.22
CA ALA A 5 -9.21 5.30 -16.19
C ALA A 5 -9.83 4.88 -14.84
N TRP A 6 -8.98 4.41 -13.93
CA TRP A 6 -9.33 4.22 -12.52
C TRP A 6 -9.89 5.54 -11.95
N ARG A 7 -10.73 5.48 -10.92
CA ARG A 7 -11.33 6.66 -10.28
C ARG A 7 -10.85 6.91 -8.86
N THR A 8 -10.38 5.88 -8.17
CA THR A 8 -9.80 6.01 -6.83
C THR A 8 -8.41 5.38 -6.80
N LEU A 9 -7.43 6.12 -6.29
CA LEU A 9 -6.13 5.57 -5.89
C LEU A 9 -6.25 5.10 -4.45
N ALA A 10 -5.78 3.89 -4.15
CA ALA A 10 -5.68 3.36 -2.79
C ALA A 10 -4.21 3.03 -2.51
N VAL A 11 -3.56 3.82 -1.66
CA VAL A 11 -2.22 3.47 -1.18
C VAL A 11 -2.36 2.41 -0.10
N LEU A 12 -1.65 1.30 -0.25
CA LEU A 12 -1.57 0.18 0.69
C LEU A 12 -0.19 0.16 1.32
N ASP A 13 -0.16 -0.13 2.61
CA ASP A 13 1.04 -0.51 3.34
C ASP A 13 0.71 -1.59 4.39
N LEU A 14 1.63 -2.53 4.60
CA LEU A 14 1.53 -3.59 5.59
C LEU A 14 2.73 -3.60 6.52
N GLU A 15 2.47 -3.47 7.82
CA GLU A 15 3.45 -3.85 8.85
C GLU A 15 3.32 -5.34 9.15
N THR A 16 4.46 -5.97 9.45
CA THR A 16 4.53 -7.43 9.59
C THR A 16 5.44 -7.88 10.70
N THR A 17 5.40 -9.17 11.02
CA THR A 17 6.27 -9.79 12.03
C THR A 17 7.77 -9.78 11.68
N GLY A 18 8.14 -9.54 10.42
CA GLY A 18 9.52 -9.55 9.93
C GLY A 18 9.59 -9.70 8.41
N LEU A 19 10.73 -10.15 7.87
CA LEU A 19 10.88 -10.34 6.41
C LEU A 19 10.80 -11.81 5.96
N TYR A 20 11.06 -12.75 6.88
CA TYR A 20 11.04 -14.18 6.59
C TYR A 20 9.72 -14.78 7.06
N GLN A 21 8.95 -15.36 6.13
CA GLN A 21 7.62 -15.92 6.39
C GLN A 21 6.72 -14.98 7.23
N PRO A 22 6.54 -13.72 6.80
CA PRO A 22 5.84 -12.72 7.59
C PRO A 22 4.36 -13.01 7.76
N ARG A 23 3.81 -12.55 8.89
CA ARG A 23 2.38 -12.40 9.13
C ARG A 23 2.05 -10.92 9.30
N VAL A 24 0.87 -10.51 8.85
CA VAL A 24 0.43 -9.11 8.94
C VAL A 24 0.16 -8.73 10.41
N THR A 25 0.68 -7.58 10.84
CA THR A 25 0.43 -6.98 12.16
C THR A 25 -0.36 -5.68 12.06
N GLU A 26 -0.21 -4.94 10.96
CA GLU A 26 -1.01 -3.75 10.64
C GLU A 26 -1.32 -3.74 9.13
N LEU A 27 -2.53 -3.31 8.76
CA LEU A 27 -2.90 -3.00 7.38
C LEU A 27 -3.42 -1.58 7.32
N ALA A 28 -2.83 -0.77 6.45
CA ALA A 28 -3.27 0.58 6.18
C ALA A 28 -3.71 0.76 4.73
N LEU A 29 -4.82 1.48 4.54
CA LEU A 29 -5.28 1.97 3.25
C LEU A 29 -5.53 3.47 3.32
N LEU A 30 -4.92 4.23 2.43
CA LEU A 30 -5.16 5.65 2.24
C LEU A 30 -5.67 5.93 0.83
N THR A 31 -6.88 6.45 0.71
CA THR A 31 -7.55 6.56 -0.59
C THR A 31 -7.83 8.01 -0.98
N ALA A 32 -7.67 8.30 -2.28
CA ALA A 32 -7.93 9.62 -2.87
C ALA A 32 -8.61 9.49 -4.23
N ASP A 33 -9.47 10.44 -4.56
CA ASP A 33 -10.11 10.50 -5.87
C ASP A 33 -9.11 10.97 -6.95
N ARG A 34 -9.13 10.31 -8.12
CA ARG A 34 -8.24 10.63 -9.25
C ARG A 34 -8.33 12.09 -9.66
N ALA A 35 -9.54 12.66 -9.71
CA ALA A 35 -9.71 14.05 -10.14
C ALA A 35 -9.08 15.01 -9.14
N ASP A 36 -9.11 14.71 -7.84
CA ASP A 36 -8.47 15.55 -6.83
C ASP A 36 -6.94 15.42 -6.88
N LEU A 37 -6.42 14.22 -7.11
CA LEU A 37 -4.98 14.00 -7.33
C LEU A 37 -4.48 14.77 -8.55
N LEU A 38 -5.16 14.67 -9.69
CA LEU A 38 -4.76 15.34 -10.93
C LEU A 38 -4.75 16.87 -10.79
N ARG A 39 -5.71 17.45 -10.06
CA ARG A 39 -5.73 18.90 -9.78
C ARG A 39 -4.57 19.37 -8.89
N ARG A 40 -3.96 18.47 -8.14
CA ARG A 40 -2.91 18.75 -7.15
C ARG A 40 -1.54 18.20 -7.56
N GLY A 41 -1.44 17.58 -8.73
CA GLY A 41 -0.19 17.00 -9.24
C GLY A 41 0.93 18.04 -9.26
N GLY A 42 2.14 17.61 -8.91
CA GLY A 42 3.29 18.50 -8.74
C GLY A 42 3.38 19.16 -7.36
N THR A 43 2.48 18.83 -6.44
CA THR A 43 2.54 19.27 -5.02
C THR A 43 2.78 18.08 -4.10
N ASP A 44 3.21 18.33 -2.87
CA ASP A 44 3.30 17.33 -1.80
C ASP A 44 2.18 17.47 -0.75
N ARG A 45 1.20 18.33 -1.03
CA ARG A 45 0.10 18.64 -0.12
C ARG A 45 -1.04 17.67 -0.34
N LEU A 46 -1.18 16.75 0.59
CA LEU A 46 -2.25 15.77 0.57
C LEU A 46 -3.64 16.43 0.42
N PRO A 47 -4.55 15.84 -0.38
CA PRO A 47 -5.92 16.29 -0.44
C PRO A 47 -6.60 16.26 0.94
N ARG A 48 -7.58 17.14 1.18
CA ARG A 48 -8.38 17.08 2.42
C ARG A 48 -9.35 15.89 2.42
N ALA A 49 -9.88 15.55 1.25
CA ALA A 49 -10.84 14.47 1.06
C ALA A 49 -10.09 13.14 0.86
N LEU A 50 -9.83 12.45 1.98
CA LEU A 50 -9.17 11.15 2.01
C LEU A 50 -9.98 10.20 2.88
N ASN A 51 -10.21 8.96 2.42
CA ASN A 51 -10.67 7.90 3.32
C ASN A 51 -9.47 7.09 3.79
N ARG A 52 -9.47 6.73 5.08
CA ARG A 52 -8.43 5.93 5.72
C ARG A 52 -9.05 4.69 6.33
N LEU A 53 -8.33 3.58 6.25
CA LEU A 53 -8.56 2.39 7.05
C LEU A 53 -7.23 1.97 7.66
N CYS A 54 -7.21 1.70 8.96
CA CYS A 54 -6.06 1.12 9.64
C CYS A 54 -6.57 0.04 10.60
N LEU A 55 -6.00 -1.15 10.51
CA LEU A 55 -6.37 -2.31 11.31
C LEU A 55 -5.12 -2.97 11.88
N LEU A 56 -5.14 -3.27 13.17
CA LEU A 56 -4.12 -4.10 13.81
C LEU A 56 -4.60 -5.55 13.85
N PHE A 57 -3.65 -6.48 13.77
CA PHE A 57 -3.93 -7.91 13.81
C PHE A 57 -3.05 -8.62 14.82
N ASN A 58 -3.61 -9.65 15.46
CA ASN A 58 -2.80 -10.65 16.13
C ASN A 58 -2.22 -11.62 15.09
N PRO A 59 -0.89 -11.63 14.87
CA PRO A 59 -0.27 -12.46 13.83
C PRO A 59 -0.27 -13.96 14.17
N GLY A 60 -0.54 -14.33 15.43
CA GLY A 60 -0.47 -15.73 15.89
C GLY A 60 0.96 -16.30 15.98
N CYS A 61 1.98 -15.48 15.76
CA CYS A 61 3.39 -15.81 15.93
C CYS A 61 4.17 -14.61 16.51
N GLU A 62 5.45 -14.81 16.81
CA GLU A 62 6.28 -13.75 17.38
C GLU A 62 6.61 -12.66 16.35
N VAL A 63 6.57 -11.40 16.79
CA VAL A 63 7.16 -10.27 16.06
C VAL A 63 8.65 -10.26 16.34
N THR A 64 9.48 -10.27 15.30
CA THR A 64 10.94 -10.23 15.46
C THR A 64 11.37 -8.93 16.17
N PRO A 65 12.47 -8.95 16.96
CA PRO A 65 12.95 -7.73 17.63
C PRO A 65 13.22 -6.57 16.66
N SER A 66 13.72 -6.87 15.46
CA SER A 66 13.94 -5.86 14.42
C SER A 66 12.63 -5.21 13.97
N ALA A 67 11.60 -6.00 13.68
CA ALA A 67 10.29 -5.48 13.27
C ALA A 67 9.61 -4.71 14.41
N ALA A 68 9.68 -5.21 15.64
CA ALA A 68 9.11 -4.53 16.81
C ALA A 68 9.81 -3.18 17.09
N ASN A 69 11.12 -3.10 16.90
CA ASN A 69 11.88 -1.86 17.10
C ASN A 69 11.56 -0.80 16.04
N ILE A 70 11.34 -1.24 14.80
CA ILE A 70 11.01 -0.36 13.68
C ILE A 70 9.56 0.15 13.80
N THR A 71 8.61 -0.77 13.99
CA THR A 71 7.16 -0.48 13.93
C THR A 71 6.56 -0.02 15.26
N GLY A 72 7.25 -0.26 16.38
CA GLY A 72 6.70 -0.12 17.72
C GLY A 72 5.61 -1.16 18.06
N LEU A 73 5.29 -2.09 17.15
CA LEU A 73 4.31 -3.15 17.37
C LEU A 73 5.00 -4.38 17.97
N HIS A 74 4.65 -4.69 19.21
CA HIS A 74 5.15 -5.85 19.94
C HIS A 74 3.99 -6.78 20.36
N GLY A 75 4.32 -8.03 20.73
CA GLY A 75 3.30 -9.03 21.09
C GLY A 75 2.31 -8.55 22.15
N ALA A 76 2.71 -7.68 23.08
CA ALA A 76 1.79 -7.20 24.13
C ALA A 76 0.62 -6.35 23.64
N CYS A 77 0.82 -5.50 22.62
CA CYS A 77 -0.26 -4.69 22.06
C CYS A 77 -1.10 -5.47 21.05
N LEU A 78 -0.52 -6.47 20.38
CA LEU A 78 -1.21 -7.25 19.35
C LEU A 78 -1.99 -8.44 19.89
N ARG A 79 -1.65 -8.99 21.06
CA ARG A 79 -2.30 -10.20 21.63
C ARG A 79 -3.83 -10.09 21.76
N SER A 80 -4.33 -8.89 22.02
CA SER A 80 -5.79 -8.65 22.19
C SER A 80 -6.51 -8.32 20.88
N GLN A 81 -5.77 -8.13 19.79
CA GLN A 81 -6.36 -7.83 18.48
C GLN A 81 -6.93 -9.10 17.85
N PRO A 82 -7.96 -8.98 17.00
CA PRO A 82 -8.41 -10.08 16.15
C PRO A 82 -7.30 -10.56 15.21
N ALA A 83 -7.33 -11.84 14.83
CA ALA A 83 -6.51 -12.32 13.73
C ALA A 83 -7.04 -11.78 12.39
N PHE A 84 -6.24 -11.88 11.33
CA PHE A 84 -6.75 -11.66 9.98
C PHE A 84 -7.76 -12.76 9.62
N ASP A 85 -9.05 -12.42 9.57
CA ASP A 85 -10.13 -13.40 9.43
C ASP A 85 -11.20 -12.99 8.40
N SER A 86 -12.30 -13.73 8.37
CA SER A 86 -13.42 -13.47 7.46
C SER A 86 -14.10 -12.13 7.69
N ALA A 87 -14.08 -11.58 8.91
CA ALA A 87 -14.60 -10.25 9.20
C ALA A 87 -13.68 -9.19 8.60
N SER A 88 -12.36 -9.38 8.67
CA SER A 88 -11.37 -8.53 7.98
C SER A 88 -11.61 -8.50 6.47
N VAL A 89 -11.81 -9.66 5.84
CA VAL A 89 -12.13 -9.76 4.39
C VAL A 89 -13.40 -8.97 4.06
N ARG A 90 -14.49 -9.16 4.83
CA ARG A 90 -15.76 -8.47 4.60
C ARG A 90 -15.64 -6.96 4.78
N LEU A 91 -14.89 -6.51 5.78
CA LEU A 91 -14.65 -5.11 6.04
C LEU A 91 -13.85 -4.47 4.90
N LEU A 92 -12.76 -5.10 4.45
CA LEU A 92 -11.97 -4.63 3.32
C LEU A 92 -12.81 -4.56 2.04
N GLY A 93 -13.60 -5.60 1.75
CA GLY A 93 -14.51 -5.61 0.61
C GLY A 93 -15.56 -4.50 0.70
N ALA A 94 -16.15 -4.27 1.87
CA ALA A 94 -17.11 -3.19 2.07
C ALA A 94 -16.46 -1.80 1.91
N PHE A 95 -15.25 -1.61 2.43
CA PHE A 95 -14.48 -0.37 2.27
C PHE A 95 -14.23 -0.08 0.79
N VAL A 96 -13.71 -1.06 0.03
CA VAL A 96 -13.44 -0.93 -1.40
C VAL A 96 -14.73 -0.66 -2.21
N ARG A 97 -15.84 -1.35 -1.91
CA ARG A 97 -17.13 -1.11 -2.60
C ARG A 97 -17.64 0.32 -2.45
N ARG A 98 -17.29 1.02 -1.37
CA ARG A 98 -17.71 2.41 -1.14
C ARG A 98 -16.89 3.42 -1.96
N LEU A 99 -15.76 3.02 -2.53
CA LEU A 99 -14.90 3.88 -3.34
C LEU A 99 -15.41 3.99 -4.78
N HIS A 100 -14.99 5.06 -5.48
CA HIS A 100 -15.28 5.20 -6.90
C HIS A 100 -14.48 4.18 -7.72
N GLN A 101 -15.19 3.31 -8.43
CA GLN A 101 -14.61 2.27 -9.26
C GLN A 101 -14.19 2.81 -10.64
N PRO A 102 -13.17 2.22 -11.30
CA PRO A 102 -12.26 1.19 -10.77
C PRO A 102 -11.28 1.76 -9.73
N VAL A 103 -10.84 0.92 -8.78
CA VAL A 103 -9.79 1.28 -7.81
C VAL A 103 -8.42 0.83 -8.34
N LEU A 104 -7.41 1.70 -8.21
CA LEU A 104 -6.00 1.39 -8.40
C LEU A 104 -5.29 1.38 -7.05
N MET A 105 -4.95 0.20 -6.57
CA MET A 105 -4.15 -0.02 -5.37
C MET A 105 -2.65 0.12 -5.69
N VAL A 106 -1.93 0.89 -4.88
CA VAL A 106 -0.49 1.13 -5.05
C VAL A 106 0.22 0.88 -3.74
N ALA A 107 1.31 0.13 -3.77
CA ALA A 107 2.19 -0.10 -2.62
C ALA A 107 3.66 0.09 -3.04
N HIS A 108 4.54 0.36 -2.08
CA HIS A 108 5.98 0.47 -2.34
C HIS A 108 6.65 -0.90 -2.27
N ASN A 109 7.27 -1.37 -3.37
CA ASN A 109 7.75 -2.75 -3.46
C ASN A 109 6.62 -3.80 -3.33
N GLY A 110 5.38 -3.38 -3.59
CA GLY A 110 4.18 -4.18 -3.37
C GLY A 110 4.14 -5.48 -4.17
N ALA A 111 4.73 -5.51 -5.37
CA ALA A 111 4.75 -6.74 -6.18
C ALA A 111 5.59 -7.85 -5.55
N ARG A 112 6.54 -7.50 -4.68
CA ARG A 112 7.43 -8.45 -4.00
C ARG A 112 7.06 -8.67 -2.53
N PHE A 113 6.16 -7.88 -1.97
CA PHE A 113 5.88 -7.89 -0.53
C PHE A 113 4.38 -7.79 -0.22
N ASP A 114 3.81 -6.58 -0.27
CA ASP A 114 2.44 -6.32 0.21
C ASP A 114 1.38 -7.13 -0.52
N PHE A 115 1.45 -7.16 -1.86
CA PHE A 115 0.40 -7.81 -2.65
C PHE A 115 0.41 -9.33 -2.48
N PRO A 116 1.55 -10.05 -2.59
CA PRO A 116 1.60 -11.47 -2.28
C PRO A 116 1.17 -11.81 -0.86
N LEU A 117 1.55 -10.99 0.13
CA LEU A 117 1.20 -11.24 1.53
C LEU A 117 -0.30 -11.05 1.79
N LEU A 118 -0.88 -9.94 1.32
CA LEU A 118 -2.32 -9.70 1.42
C LEU A 118 -3.11 -10.81 0.71
N GLN A 119 -2.65 -11.24 -0.46
CA GLN A 119 -3.28 -12.33 -1.20
C GLN A 119 -3.26 -13.66 -0.41
N ALA A 120 -2.17 -13.94 0.33
CA ALA A 120 -2.09 -15.12 1.19
C ALA A 120 -3.08 -15.04 2.36
N GLU A 121 -3.13 -13.90 3.08
CA GLU A 121 -4.06 -13.71 4.21
C GLU A 121 -5.54 -13.77 3.75
N LEU A 122 -5.87 -13.14 2.63
CA LEU A 122 -7.23 -13.20 2.05
C LEU A 122 -7.63 -14.63 1.69
N ARG A 123 -6.72 -15.43 1.13
CA ARG A 123 -6.99 -16.83 0.78
C ARG A 123 -7.19 -17.69 2.02
N LEU A 124 -6.34 -17.55 3.04
CA LEU A 124 -6.47 -18.27 4.31
C LEU A 124 -7.80 -17.93 5.00
N ALA A 125 -8.11 -16.65 5.14
CA ALA A 125 -9.35 -16.19 5.76
C ALA A 125 -10.61 -16.61 4.97
N SER A 126 -10.54 -16.60 3.64
CA SER A 126 -11.65 -17.04 2.79
C SER A 126 -11.86 -18.56 2.84
N ALA A 127 -10.77 -19.34 2.89
CA ALA A 127 -10.84 -20.79 3.03
C ALA A 127 -11.41 -21.20 4.39
N ALA A 128 -11.00 -20.51 5.47
CA ALA A 128 -11.56 -20.72 6.81
C ALA A 128 -13.06 -20.39 6.91
N ALA A 129 -13.57 -19.54 6.01
CA ALA A 129 -14.98 -19.16 5.91
C ALA A 129 -15.68 -19.75 4.67
N ALA A 130 -15.23 -20.91 4.20
CA ALA A 130 -15.87 -21.62 3.09
C ALA A 130 -17.39 -21.77 3.33
N GLY A 131 -18.19 -21.42 2.32
CA GLY A 131 -19.66 -21.40 2.40
C GLY A 131 -20.26 -20.06 2.85
N CYS A 132 -19.46 -19.09 3.31
CA CYS A 132 -19.93 -17.73 3.58
C CYS A 132 -19.96 -16.89 2.29
N SER A 133 -21.14 -16.72 1.69
CA SER A 133 -21.33 -15.92 0.47
C SER A 133 -20.82 -14.48 0.62
N ALA A 134 -21.09 -13.84 1.76
CA ALA A 134 -20.65 -12.47 2.03
C ALA A 134 -19.11 -12.33 2.01
N THR A 135 -18.38 -13.35 2.47
CA THR A 135 -16.91 -13.36 2.42
C THR A 135 -16.42 -13.62 1.00
N ALA A 136 -17.05 -14.54 0.25
CA ALA A 136 -16.72 -14.79 -1.15
C ALA A 136 -16.95 -13.54 -2.03
N ASP A 137 -18.06 -12.84 -1.85
CA ASP A 137 -18.37 -11.59 -2.56
C ASP A 137 -17.40 -10.47 -2.21
N ALA A 138 -16.89 -10.43 -0.97
CA ALA A 138 -15.88 -9.47 -0.55
C ALA A 138 -14.52 -9.79 -1.18
N ALA A 139 -14.10 -11.06 -1.16
CA ALA A 139 -12.88 -11.51 -1.81
C ALA A 139 -12.90 -11.24 -3.32
N LYS A 140 -14.02 -11.51 -3.99
CA LYS A 140 -14.21 -11.18 -5.42
C LYS A 140 -14.13 -9.69 -5.69
N CYS A 141 -14.73 -8.86 -4.82
CA CYS A 141 -14.61 -7.40 -4.94
C CYS A 141 -13.15 -6.94 -4.84
N LEU A 142 -12.39 -7.48 -3.89
CA LEU A 142 -10.97 -7.16 -3.73
C LEU A 142 -10.14 -7.65 -4.93
N GLY A 143 -10.45 -8.84 -5.47
CA GLY A 143 -9.79 -9.38 -6.66
C GLY A 143 -9.94 -8.51 -7.91
N SER A 144 -11.05 -7.77 -8.03
CA SER A 144 -11.33 -6.87 -9.16
C SER A 144 -10.58 -5.54 -9.13
N VAL A 145 -9.91 -5.22 -8.02
CA VAL A 145 -9.07 -4.01 -7.88
C VAL A 145 -7.83 -4.15 -8.78
N LEU A 146 -7.42 -3.06 -9.42
CA LEU A 146 -6.13 -3.03 -10.12
C LEU A 146 -5.03 -2.77 -9.08
N CYS A 147 -3.86 -3.39 -9.20
CA CYS A 147 -2.70 -3.09 -8.38
C CYS A 147 -1.48 -2.69 -9.23
N SER A 148 -0.65 -1.79 -8.71
CA SER A 148 0.63 -1.39 -9.30
C SER A 148 1.70 -1.18 -8.24
N ASP A 149 2.93 -1.60 -8.53
CA ASP A 149 4.10 -1.32 -7.68
C ASP A 149 4.66 0.07 -7.98
N SER A 150 4.86 0.89 -6.96
CA SER A 150 5.44 2.23 -7.12
C SER A 150 6.95 2.22 -7.32
N LEU A 151 7.66 1.19 -6.86
CA LEU A 151 9.12 1.17 -6.84
C LEU A 151 9.76 1.24 -8.24
N PRO A 152 9.31 0.46 -9.25
CA PRO A 152 9.85 0.57 -10.61
C PRO A 152 9.62 1.95 -11.22
N ALA A 153 8.42 2.52 -11.05
CA ALA A 153 8.09 3.84 -11.55
C ALA A 153 8.98 4.92 -10.93
N LEU A 154 9.13 4.91 -9.61
CA LEU A 154 9.96 5.88 -8.90
C LEU A 154 11.46 5.74 -9.24
N ARG A 155 11.96 4.52 -9.47
CA ARG A 155 13.33 4.29 -9.95
C ARG A 155 13.56 4.85 -11.35
N GLU A 156 12.63 4.63 -12.28
CA GLU A 156 12.75 5.19 -13.63
C GLU A 156 12.85 6.72 -13.59
N LEU A 157 12.07 7.35 -12.72
CA LEU A 157 12.07 8.79 -12.54
C LEU A 157 13.34 9.36 -11.91
N GLN A 158 14.15 8.53 -11.23
CA GLN A 158 15.47 8.91 -10.73
C GLN A 158 16.55 8.81 -11.82
N LEU A 159 16.32 8.03 -12.87
CA LEU A 159 17.30 7.75 -13.92
C LEU A 159 17.22 8.72 -15.12
N ARG A 160 16.26 9.64 -15.17
CA ARG A 160 16.07 10.57 -16.32
C ARG A 160 17.12 11.70 -16.32
N PRO A 161 17.90 11.90 -17.40
CA PRO A 161 18.87 13.00 -17.53
C PRO A 161 18.18 14.36 -17.46
N GLY A 162 18.72 15.31 -16.68
CA GLY A 162 18.09 16.61 -16.40
C GLY A 162 17.48 16.72 -15.00
N ALA A 163 17.52 15.64 -14.20
CA ALA A 163 17.54 15.75 -12.75
C ALA A 163 18.97 16.16 -12.35
N ASP A 164 19.17 17.42 -11.97
CA ASP A 164 20.48 18.05 -11.81
C ASP A 164 21.52 17.19 -11.03
N ALA A 165 22.70 17.06 -11.63
CA ALA A 165 24.02 16.71 -11.07
C ALA A 165 24.06 15.97 -9.71
N LEU A 166 23.99 14.63 -9.74
CA LEU A 166 24.28 13.78 -8.58
C LEU A 166 25.73 13.30 -8.60
N SER A 167 26.52 13.76 -7.62
CA SER A 167 27.86 13.26 -7.29
C SER A 167 27.86 11.76 -6.93
N PRO A 168 28.99 11.03 -7.04
CA PRO A 168 29.05 9.57 -6.85
C PRO A 168 29.10 9.09 -5.38
N SER A 169 28.94 9.97 -4.39
CA SER A 169 28.56 9.56 -3.01
C SER A 169 27.05 9.30 -2.98
N PRO A 170 26.47 8.46 -2.09
CA PRO A 170 25.01 8.34 -2.00
C PRO A 170 24.44 9.57 -1.27
N PRO A 171 23.86 10.60 -1.94
CA PRO A 171 23.59 11.87 -1.27
C PRO A 171 22.10 12.18 -1.32
N SER A 172 21.48 12.07 -0.14
CA SER A 172 20.33 12.83 0.32
C SER A 172 19.86 13.95 -0.63
N LEU A 173 18.69 13.73 -1.22
CA LEU A 173 18.07 14.51 -2.29
C LEU A 173 17.81 16.02 -2.00
N LYS A 174 18.82 16.87 -1.77
CA LYS A 174 18.60 18.28 -1.36
C LYS A 174 18.07 19.22 -2.46
N GLN A 175 17.80 18.76 -3.68
CA GLN A 175 17.11 19.55 -4.71
C GLN A 175 15.91 18.76 -5.23
N GLY A 176 14.71 19.22 -4.91
CA GLY A 176 13.45 18.59 -5.33
C GLY A 176 12.80 17.63 -4.32
N LYS A 177 13.26 17.59 -3.06
CA LYS A 177 12.50 16.92 -2.00
C LYS A 177 11.24 17.73 -1.65
N PRO A 178 10.05 17.09 -1.63
CA PRO A 178 8.98 17.55 -0.76
C PRO A 178 9.54 17.87 0.63
N GLN A 179 8.99 18.86 1.33
CA GLN A 179 9.47 19.21 2.67
C GLN A 179 9.43 17.99 3.62
N ALA A 180 8.51 17.05 3.34
CA ALA A 180 8.34 15.73 3.96
C ALA A 180 9.51 14.74 3.78
N PHE A 181 10.48 15.00 2.90
CA PHE A 181 11.58 14.07 2.63
C PHE A 181 12.95 14.65 2.94
N SER A 182 13.05 15.85 3.54
CA SER A 182 14.24 16.72 3.72
C SER A 182 15.53 16.09 4.28
N GLY A 183 15.54 14.79 4.58
CA GLY A 183 16.66 14.02 5.13
C GLY A 183 16.31 13.42 6.49
N GLU A 184 15.28 13.96 7.13
CA GLU A 184 14.62 13.38 8.28
C GLU A 184 13.57 12.37 7.84
N GLU A 185 13.34 11.35 8.68
CA GLU A 185 12.25 10.40 8.48
C GLU A 185 10.90 11.14 8.47
N PRO A 186 9.99 10.83 7.53
CA PRO A 186 8.64 11.37 7.54
C PRO A 186 7.95 11.18 8.90
N PRO A 187 7.10 12.13 9.33
CA PRO A 187 6.31 11.95 10.54
C PRO A 187 5.45 10.69 10.44
N GLY A 188 5.56 9.80 11.43
CA GLY A 188 4.83 8.54 11.45
C GLY A 188 5.44 7.42 10.60
N SER A 189 6.71 7.56 10.17
CA SER A 189 7.44 6.47 9.54
C SER A 189 7.34 5.17 10.34
N HIS A 190 7.25 4.05 9.61
CA HIS A 190 7.10 2.71 10.17
C HIS A 190 5.78 2.51 10.93
N SER A 191 4.77 3.31 10.57
CA SER A 191 3.37 2.99 10.80
C SER A 191 2.67 2.94 9.44
N GLY A 192 1.74 2.01 9.26
CA GLY A 192 1.15 1.80 7.93
C GLY A 192 0.48 3.05 7.36
N LEU A 193 -0.18 3.87 8.20
CA LEU A 193 -0.77 5.13 7.74
C LEU A 193 0.28 6.21 7.44
N GLY A 194 1.35 6.29 8.22
CA GLY A 194 2.43 7.25 7.96
C GLY A 194 3.15 6.94 6.66
N ASP A 195 3.42 5.66 6.39
CA ASP A 195 4.08 5.21 5.16
C ASP A 195 3.16 5.34 3.95
N CYS A 196 1.86 5.08 4.10
CA CYS A 196 0.85 5.43 3.10
C CYS A 196 0.84 6.93 2.77
N GLU A 197 0.91 7.81 3.78
CA GLU A 197 0.94 9.26 3.57
C GLU A 197 2.23 9.70 2.89
N ALA A 198 3.38 9.17 3.29
CA ALA A 198 4.67 9.43 2.68
C ALA A 198 4.66 9.04 1.19
N LEU A 199 4.19 7.82 0.87
CA LEU A 199 4.09 7.36 -0.50
C LEU A 199 3.11 8.22 -1.31
N LEU A 200 1.94 8.55 -0.77
CA LEU A 200 0.97 9.40 -1.48
C LEU A 200 1.53 10.79 -1.78
N ARG A 201 2.29 11.40 -0.84
CA ARG A 201 2.97 12.68 -1.08
C ARG A 201 4.00 12.59 -2.20
N LEU A 202 4.79 11.52 -2.20
CA LEU A 202 5.80 11.28 -3.25
C LEU A 202 5.15 11.09 -4.62
N LEU A 203 4.10 10.27 -4.68
CA LEU A 203 3.33 10.06 -5.90
C LEU A 203 2.67 11.36 -6.38
N LEU A 204 2.12 12.18 -5.49
CA LEU A 204 1.49 13.45 -5.85
C LEU A 204 2.51 14.44 -6.42
N PHE A 205 3.69 14.51 -5.81
CA PHE A 205 4.78 15.37 -6.24
C PHE A 205 5.27 15.00 -7.65
N ARG A 206 5.29 13.71 -7.97
CA ARG A 206 5.72 13.18 -9.27
C ARG A 206 4.57 12.76 -10.19
N LEU A 207 3.33 13.16 -9.87
CA LEU A 207 2.14 12.57 -10.48
C LEU A 207 2.14 12.60 -12.02
N PRO A 208 2.49 13.72 -12.69
CA PRO A 208 2.53 13.75 -14.15
C PRO A 208 3.48 12.71 -14.77
N ASP A 209 4.58 12.41 -14.08
CA ASP A 209 5.60 11.50 -14.58
C ASP A 209 5.36 10.04 -14.15
N CYS A 210 4.95 9.81 -12.90
CA CYS A 210 4.79 8.46 -12.36
C CYS A 210 3.46 7.83 -12.74
N LEU A 211 2.41 8.63 -12.95
CA LEU A 211 1.07 8.11 -13.22
C LEU A 211 1.02 7.26 -14.51
N PRO A 212 1.58 7.69 -15.66
CA PRO A 212 1.60 6.85 -16.85
C PRO A 212 2.32 5.51 -16.62
N LEU A 213 3.36 5.50 -15.79
CA LEU A 213 4.13 4.28 -15.45
C LEU A 213 3.30 3.34 -14.56
N LEU A 214 2.59 3.88 -13.56
CA LEU A 214 1.68 3.10 -12.72
C LEU A 214 0.50 2.54 -13.52
N GLU A 215 -0.12 3.36 -14.38
CA GLU A 215 -1.20 2.92 -15.28
C GLU A 215 -0.69 1.88 -16.29
N ALA A 216 0.57 2.01 -16.73
CA ALA A 216 1.19 1.05 -17.63
C ALA A 216 1.42 -0.32 -16.98
N ALA A 217 1.80 -0.33 -15.71
CA ALA A 217 2.09 -1.54 -14.93
C ALA A 217 0.87 -2.15 -14.23
N ALA A 218 -0.26 -1.42 -14.15
CA ALA A 218 -1.46 -1.87 -13.46
C ALA A 218 -2.00 -3.20 -14.01
N ALA A 219 -2.27 -4.13 -13.10
CA ALA A 219 -2.83 -5.45 -13.38
C ALA A 219 -3.92 -5.81 -12.34
N PRO A 220 -4.87 -6.71 -12.65
CA PRO A 220 -5.86 -7.16 -11.67
C PRO A 220 -5.19 -7.81 -10.45
N PHE A 221 -5.58 -7.42 -9.24
CA PHE A 221 -4.99 -7.91 -8.00
C PHE A 221 -5.17 -9.43 -7.83
N GLU A 222 -6.27 -9.99 -8.34
CA GLU A 222 -6.48 -11.45 -8.37
C GLU A 222 -5.38 -12.24 -9.10
N THR A 223 -4.65 -11.61 -10.03
CA THR A 223 -3.54 -12.23 -10.78
C THR A 223 -2.25 -12.33 -9.97
N VAL A 224 -2.17 -11.67 -8.80
CA VAL A 224 -1.01 -11.74 -7.92
C VAL A 224 -0.93 -13.15 -7.30
N ALA A 225 0.24 -13.76 -7.41
CA ALA A 225 0.54 -15.02 -6.73
C ALA A 225 0.70 -14.76 -5.22
N PRO A 226 0.08 -15.58 -4.35
CA PRO A 226 0.21 -15.40 -2.90
C PRO A 226 1.65 -15.69 -2.47
N ALA A 227 2.07 -15.06 -1.37
CA ALA A 227 3.28 -15.46 -0.68
C ALA A 227 3.21 -16.96 -0.31
N LYS A 228 4.34 -17.66 -0.38
CA LYS A 228 4.40 -19.06 0.05
C LYS A 228 4.08 -19.12 1.53
N ALA A 229 3.10 -19.93 1.91
CA ALA A 229 2.81 -20.22 3.31
C ALA A 229 4.03 -20.90 3.96
N ALA A 230 4.25 -20.59 5.24
CA ALA A 230 5.14 -21.35 6.11
C ALA A 230 4.51 -22.71 6.44
#